data_AF-A0A9E1WFD2-F1
#
_entry.id   AF-A0A9E1WFD2-F1
#
_cell.length_a   1.000
_cell.length_b   1.000
_cell.length_c   1.000
_cell.angle_alpha   90.00
_cell.angle_beta   90.00
_cell.angle_gamma   90.00
#
_symmetry.space_group_name_H-M   'P 1'
#
loop_
_entity.id
_entity.type
_entity.pdbx_description
1 polymer ?
#
loop_
_entity_poly.entity_id
_entity_poly.type
_entity_poly.pdbx_seq_one_letter_code
_entity_poly.pdbx_strand_id
1 'polypeptide(L)'
;MKDNVNQILNVSKFILGFLGVSLCVWLVGAEYPESGAKLDVIDTFVKDSPPSFSALDYVNLLIGAAVIAVIGFFIYQLIIRPKQTGLSILGLLVSASVFMVLYFAGSTDTVASLQLDPDKVNLGPNTIAVTTAGIYTIGICLFIGLMAIVLGPLMGRYRK
;
A
#
# COMPACT_ATOMS: atom_id res chain seq x y z
N MET A 1 -26.77 -8.28 21.38
CA MET A 1 -26.16 -7.93 20.06
C MET A 1 -24.86 -7.16 20.19
N LYS A 2 -24.76 -6.12 21.05
CA LYS A 2 -23.52 -5.34 21.27
C LYS A 2 -22.33 -6.20 21.73
N ASP A 3 -22.57 -7.16 22.61
CA ASP A 3 -21.51 -8.02 23.16
C ASP A 3 -20.93 -8.98 22.12
N ASN A 4 -21.78 -9.61 21.31
CA ASN A 4 -21.35 -10.52 20.23
C ASN A 4 -20.50 -9.79 19.18
N VAL A 5 -20.86 -8.54 18.84
CA VAL A 5 -20.09 -7.72 17.88
C VAL A 5 -18.73 -7.32 18.46
N ASN A 6 -18.67 -6.92 19.74
CA ASN A 6 -17.40 -6.63 20.40
C ASN A 6 -16.49 -7.87 20.50
N GLN A 7 -17.09 -9.04 20.74
CA GLN A 7 -16.34 -10.28 20.79
C GLN A 7 -15.76 -10.66 19.42
N ILE A 8 -16.54 -10.51 18.35
CA ILE A 8 -16.08 -10.70 16.96
C ILE A 8 -14.94 -9.72 16.62
N LEU A 9 -15.07 -8.45 17.01
CA LEU A 9 -14.03 -7.44 16.77
C LEU A 9 -12.73 -7.72 17.54
N ASN A 10 -12.82 -8.25 18.75
CA ASN A 10 -11.63 -8.64 19.50
C ASN A 10 -10.97 -9.89 18.89
N VAL A 11 -11.74 -10.91 18.55
CA VAL A 11 -11.22 -12.14 17.92
C VAL A 11 -10.57 -11.83 16.58
N SER A 12 -11.20 -11.00 15.74
CA SER A 12 -10.64 -10.60 14.44
C SER A 12 -9.32 -9.82 14.57
N LYS A 13 -9.17 -8.95 15.58
CA LYS A 13 -7.89 -8.28 15.85
C LYS A 13 -6.78 -9.28 16.19
N PHE A 14 -7.08 -10.27 17.04
CA PHE A 14 -6.11 -11.31 17.37
C PHE A 14 -5.74 -12.16 16.16
N ILE A 15 -6.72 -12.54 15.33
CA ILE A 15 -6.47 -13.29 14.09
C ILE A 15 -5.62 -12.49 13.11
N LEU A 16 -5.93 -11.20 12.89
CA LEU A 16 -5.15 -10.32 12.02
C LEU A 16 -3.73 -10.10 12.53
N GLY A 17 -3.57 -9.87 13.84
CA GLY A 17 -2.26 -9.73 14.46
C GLY A 17 -1.44 -11.03 14.35
N PHE A 18 -2.06 -12.17 14.61
CA PHE A 18 -1.41 -13.47 14.49
C PHE A 18 -1.03 -13.82 13.05
N LEU A 19 -1.91 -13.55 12.08
CA LEU A 19 -1.61 -13.70 10.65
C LEU A 19 -0.41 -12.84 10.25
N GLY A 20 -0.40 -11.56 10.65
CA GLY A 20 0.72 -10.65 10.35
C GLY A 20 2.04 -11.15 10.92
N VAL A 21 2.08 -11.52 12.20
CA VAL A 21 3.30 -12.03 12.85
C VAL A 21 3.75 -13.35 12.22
N SER A 22 2.82 -14.26 11.92
CA SER A 22 3.14 -15.56 11.31
C SER A 22 3.73 -15.39 9.91
N LEU A 23 3.18 -14.47 9.11
CA LEU A 23 3.71 -14.12 7.81
C LEU A 23 5.12 -13.52 7.94
N CYS A 24 5.38 -12.63 8.91
CA CYS A 24 6.71 -12.07 9.14
C CYS A 24 7.74 -13.13 9.56
N VAL A 25 7.35 -14.08 10.41
CA VAL A 25 8.23 -15.20 10.82
C VAL A 25 8.54 -16.10 9.61
N TRP A 26 7.55 -16.35 8.76
CA TRP A 26 7.74 -17.12 7.53
C TRP A 26 8.71 -16.43 6.56
N LEU A 27 8.61 -15.11 6.42
CA LEU A 27 9.56 -14.30 5.66
C LEU A 27 10.97 -14.40 6.24
N VAL A 28 11.16 -14.11 7.53
CA VAL A 28 12.50 -14.09 8.15
C VAL A 28 13.17 -15.47 8.16
N GLY A 29 12.38 -16.56 8.22
CA GLY A 29 12.89 -17.93 8.18
C GLY A 29 13.38 -18.39 6.80
N ALA A 30 13.11 -17.63 5.73
CA ALA A 30 13.62 -17.92 4.41
C ALA A 30 15.02 -17.29 4.27
N GLU A 31 16.04 -18.13 4.06
CA GLU A 31 17.44 -17.70 3.91
C GLU A 31 17.62 -16.94 2.58
N TYR A 32 17.40 -15.63 2.60
CA TYR A 32 17.56 -14.76 1.44
C TYR A 32 19.02 -14.33 1.23
N PRO A 33 19.45 -14.12 -0.03
CA PRO A 33 20.74 -13.50 -0.31
C PRO A 33 20.83 -12.08 0.26
N GLU A 34 22.02 -11.65 0.64
CA GLU A 34 22.23 -10.30 1.17
C GLU A 34 21.83 -9.21 0.16
N SER A 35 21.24 -8.12 0.66
CA SER A 35 20.77 -6.99 -0.16
C SER A 35 21.86 -6.30 -1.00
N GLY A 36 23.14 -6.60 -0.75
CA GLY A 36 24.28 -6.07 -1.49
C GLY A 36 24.93 -7.05 -2.48
N ALA A 37 24.37 -8.25 -2.64
CA ALA A 37 24.85 -9.26 -3.57
C ALA A 37 24.78 -8.77 -5.02
N LYS A 38 25.62 -9.34 -5.88
CA LYS A 38 25.61 -9.03 -7.30
C LYS A 38 24.32 -9.51 -7.96
N LEU A 39 23.89 -8.81 -9.02
CA LEU A 39 22.65 -9.10 -9.76
C LEU A 39 22.56 -10.53 -10.28
N ASP A 40 23.68 -11.16 -10.66
CA ASP A 40 23.72 -12.55 -11.11
C ASP A 40 23.29 -13.54 -10.02
N VAL A 41 23.75 -13.34 -8.79
CA VAL A 41 23.36 -14.16 -7.63
C VAL A 41 21.87 -13.99 -7.32
N ILE A 42 21.36 -12.76 -7.43
CA ILE A 42 19.94 -12.46 -7.21
C ILE A 42 19.07 -13.09 -8.31
N ASP A 43 19.46 -12.97 -9.58
CA ASP A 43 18.73 -13.55 -10.71
C ASP A 43 18.68 -15.08 -10.64
N THR A 44 19.78 -15.73 -10.27
CA THR A 44 19.82 -17.18 -10.03
C THR A 44 18.93 -17.56 -8.85
N PHE A 45 18.94 -16.79 -7.76
CA PHE A 45 18.03 -17.01 -6.64
C PHE A 45 16.55 -16.90 -7.07
N VAL A 46 16.19 -15.83 -7.79
CA VAL A 46 14.82 -15.60 -8.27
C VAL A 46 14.35 -16.73 -9.19
N LYS A 47 15.19 -17.26 -10.07
CA LYS A 47 14.81 -18.30 -11.04
C LYS A 47 14.82 -19.71 -10.48
N ASP A 48 15.83 -20.05 -9.67
CA ASP A 48 16.15 -21.44 -9.35
C ASP A 48 15.90 -21.80 -7.88
N SER A 49 15.66 -20.82 -7.00
CA SER A 49 15.55 -21.08 -5.56
C SER A 49 14.10 -21.17 -5.08
N PRO A 50 13.65 -22.29 -4.47
CA PRO A 50 12.34 -22.39 -3.84
C PRO A 50 12.02 -21.28 -2.81
N PRO A 51 13.00 -20.76 -2.04
CA PRO A 51 12.78 -19.60 -1.16
C PRO A 51 12.44 -18.29 -1.88
N SER A 52 12.79 -18.09 -3.16
CA SER A 52 12.41 -16.85 -3.87
C SER A 52 10.90 -16.77 -4.11
N PHE A 53 10.27 -17.92 -4.38
CA PHE A 53 8.82 -18.06 -4.43
C PHE A 53 8.17 -17.66 -3.11
N SER A 54 8.78 -17.98 -1.97
CA SER A 54 8.23 -17.60 -0.65
C SER A 54 8.13 -16.08 -0.44
N ALA A 55 9.09 -15.30 -0.96
CA ALA A 55 9.05 -13.84 -0.84
C ALA A 55 7.95 -13.22 -1.71
N LEU A 56 7.85 -13.67 -2.97
CA LEU A 56 6.82 -13.20 -3.89
C LEU A 56 5.41 -13.60 -3.41
N ASP A 57 5.26 -14.83 -2.93
CA ASP A 57 4.01 -15.32 -2.38
C ASP A 57 3.62 -14.60 -1.09
N TYR A 58 4.59 -14.29 -0.21
CA TYR A 58 4.36 -13.45 0.97
C TYR A 58 3.79 -12.07 0.59
N VAL A 59 4.44 -11.38 -0.35
CA VAL A 59 3.99 -10.04 -0.79
C VAL A 59 2.61 -10.11 -1.42
N ASN A 60 2.37 -11.11 -2.27
CA ASN A 60 1.07 -11.32 -2.92
C ASN A 60 -0.04 -11.61 -1.91
N LEU A 61 0.23 -12.47 -0.92
CA LEU A 61 -0.74 -12.81 0.13
C LEU A 61 -1.04 -11.59 1.01
N LEU A 62 -0.02 -10.80 1.36
CA LEU A 62 -0.19 -9.58 2.13
C LEU A 62 -1.00 -8.52 1.38
N ILE A 63 -0.71 -8.28 0.10
CA ILE A 63 -1.51 -7.38 -0.76
C ILE A 63 -2.94 -7.91 -0.87
N GLY A 64 -3.13 -9.20 -1.11
CA GLY A 64 -4.46 -9.82 -1.20
C GLY A 64 -5.27 -9.67 0.09
N ALA A 65 -4.65 -9.94 1.24
CA ALA A 65 -5.28 -9.77 2.55
C ALA A 65 -5.66 -8.31 2.81
N ALA A 66 -4.78 -7.36 2.46
CA ALA A 66 -5.06 -5.93 2.57
C ALA A 66 -6.25 -5.50 1.70
N VAL A 67 -6.30 -5.97 0.44
CA VAL A 67 -7.41 -5.69 -0.48
C VAL A 67 -8.72 -6.24 0.07
N ILE A 68 -8.76 -7.48 0.55
CA ILE A 68 -9.95 -8.10 1.15
C ILE A 68 -10.41 -7.29 2.38
N ALA A 69 -9.49 -6.90 3.25
CA ALA A 69 -9.81 -6.12 4.44
C ALA A 69 -10.40 -4.75 4.08
N VAL A 70 -9.80 -4.04 3.12
CA VAL A 70 -10.28 -2.73 2.66
C VAL A 70 -11.67 -2.85 2.00
N ILE A 71 -11.85 -3.81 1.09
CA ILE A 71 -13.14 -4.03 0.42
C ILE A 71 -14.21 -4.42 1.44
N GLY A 72 -13.91 -5.36 2.34
CA GLY A 72 -14.84 -5.79 3.38
C GLY A 72 -15.26 -4.65 4.29
N PHE A 73 -14.33 -3.76 4.64
CA PHE A 73 -14.61 -2.55 5.40
C PHE A 73 -15.56 -1.60 4.67
N PHE A 74 -15.33 -1.35 3.37
CA PHE A 74 -16.22 -0.51 2.57
C PHE A 74 -17.61 -1.12 2.39
N ILE A 75 -17.72 -2.43 2.15
CA ILE A 75 -19.02 -3.13 2.05
C ILE A 75 -19.80 -2.99 3.36
N TYR A 76 -19.15 -3.29 4.49
CA TYR A 76 -19.77 -3.16 5.81
C TYR A 76 -20.23 -1.72 6.09
N GLN A 77 -19.39 -0.73 5.78
CA GLN A 77 -19.76 0.67 5.92
C GLN A 77 -20.89 1.09 4.99
N LEU A 78 -20.97 0.53 3.78
CA LEU A 78 -22.01 0.86 2.81
C LEU A 78 -23.39 0.38 3.31
N ILE A 79 -23.44 -0.76 4.01
CA ILE A 79 -24.66 -1.27 4.65
C ILE A 79 -25.10 -0.34 5.80
N ILE A 80 -24.18 0.11 6.65
CA ILE A 80 -24.53 0.83 7.89
C ILE A 80 -24.70 2.34 7.67
N ARG A 81 -23.89 2.96 6.80
CA ARG A 81 -23.89 4.41 6.54
C ARG A 81 -23.66 4.75 5.07
N PRO A 82 -24.56 4.36 4.15
CA PRO A 82 -24.33 4.46 2.71
C PRO A 82 -23.95 5.86 2.22
N LYS A 83 -24.56 6.92 2.78
CA LYS A 83 -24.28 8.31 2.40
C LYS A 83 -22.84 8.74 2.72
N GLN A 84 -22.34 8.39 3.91
CA GLN A 84 -20.98 8.77 4.34
C GLN A 84 -19.92 7.91 3.62
N THR A 85 -20.24 6.64 3.41
CA THR A 85 -19.37 5.71 2.67
C THR A 85 -19.24 6.11 1.20
N GLY A 86 -20.33 6.54 0.56
CA GLY A 86 -20.31 7.03 -0.81
C GLY A 86 -19.36 8.23 -1.01
N LEU A 87 -19.35 9.19 -0.08
CA LEU A 87 -18.38 10.29 -0.08
C LEU A 87 -16.93 9.80 0.06
N SER A 88 -16.70 8.77 0.88
CA SER A 88 -15.36 8.19 1.08
C SER A 88 -14.88 7.43 -0.18
N ILE A 89 -15.76 6.70 -0.85
CA ILE A 89 -15.48 6.03 -2.12
C ILE A 89 -15.17 7.06 -3.21
N LEU A 90 -15.92 8.16 -3.25
CA LEU A 90 -15.67 9.23 -4.22
C LEU A 90 -14.28 9.86 -4.02
N GLY A 91 -13.85 10.05 -2.78
CA GLY A 91 -12.47 10.46 -2.46
C GLY A 91 -11.41 9.49 -2.98
N LEU A 92 -11.64 8.18 -2.84
CA LEU A 92 -10.78 7.14 -3.40
C LEU A 92 -10.72 7.20 -4.93
N LEU A 93 -11.86 7.38 -5.61
CA LEU A 93 -11.91 7.51 -7.07
C LEU A 93 -11.18 8.76 -7.57
N VAL A 94 -11.31 9.88 -6.86
CA VAL A 94 -10.56 11.10 -7.18
C VAL A 94 -9.07 10.86 -7.01
N SER A 95 -8.64 10.23 -5.91
CA SER A 95 -7.23 9.88 -5.71
C SER A 95 -6.70 8.94 -6.80
N ALA A 96 -7.49 7.94 -7.21
CA ALA A 96 -7.13 7.03 -8.29
C ALA A 96 -7.03 7.76 -9.64
N SER A 97 -7.89 8.75 -9.88
CA SER A 97 -7.84 9.59 -11.08
C SER A 97 -6.58 10.45 -11.10
N VAL A 98 -6.22 11.08 -9.98
CA VAL A 98 -4.97 11.84 -9.84
C VAL A 98 -3.76 10.94 -10.07
N PHE A 99 -3.74 9.74 -9.47
CA PHE A 99 -2.70 8.76 -9.71
C PHE A 99 -2.57 8.41 -11.19
N MET A 100 -3.68 8.13 -11.87
CA MET A 100 -3.67 7.79 -13.30
C MET A 100 -3.11 8.93 -14.15
N VAL A 101 -3.49 10.18 -13.86
CA VAL A 101 -2.95 11.36 -14.56
C VAL A 101 -1.44 11.47 -14.33
N LEU A 102 -0.96 11.30 -13.10
CA LEU A 102 0.47 11.36 -12.79
C LEU A 102 1.25 10.19 -13.41
N TYR A 103 0.64 9.00 -13.43
CA TYR A 103 1.23 7.82 -14.06
C TYR A 103 1.36 8.00 -15.58
N PHE A 104 0.32 8.53 -16.25
CA PHE A 104 0.38 8.82 -17.68
C PHE A 104 1.26 10.03 -18.03
N ALA A 105 1.39 11.01 -17.13
CA ALA A 105 2.36 12.09 -17.28
C ALA A 105 3.81 11.58 -17.27
N GLY A 106 4.03 10.39 -16.68
CA GLY A 106 5.32 9.76 -16.59
C GLY A 106 6.20 10.38 -15.51
N SER A 107 7.34 9.73 -15.26
CA SER A 107 8.39 10.25 -14.39
C SER A 107 9.59 10.67 -15.23
N THR A 108 10.21 11.79 -14.87
CA THR A 108 11.52 12.20 -15.38
C THR A 108 12.67 11.51 -14.65
N ASP A 109 12.37 10.77 -13.57
CA ASP A 109 13.38 10.12 -12.75
C ASP A 109 13.99 8.92 -13.49
N THR A 110 15.31 8.79 -13.37
CA THR A 110 16.10 7.72 -13.95
C THR A 110 16.96 7.06 -12.87
N VAL A 111 17.46 5.86 -13.12
CA VAL A 111 18.40 5.15 -12.22
C VAL A 111 19.59 6.05 -11.84
N ALA A 112 20.06 6.89 -12.77
CA ALA A 112 21.15 7.84 -12.56
C ALA A 112 20.75 9.02 -11.64
N SER A 113 19.55 9.59 -11.80
CA SER A 113 19.10 10.69 -10.92
C SER A 113 18.76 10.21 -9.50
N LEU A 114 18.35 8.96 -9.36
CA LEU A 114 18.04 8.32 -8.09
C LEU A 114 19.28 7.75 -7.36
N GLN A 115 20.48 7.90 -7.92
CA GLN A 115 21.74 7.35 -7.38
C GLN A 115 21.66 5.85 -7.08
N LEU A 116 20.88 5.13 -7.89
CA LEU A 116 20.73 3.70 -7.75
C LEU A 116 21.93 3.02 -8.40
N ASP A 117 22.54 2.07 -7.69
CA ASP A 117 23.68 1.32 -8.20
C ASP A 117 23.20 0.40 -9.35
N PRO A 118 23.58 0.69 -10.61
CA PRO A 118 23.07 -0.04 -11.77
C PRO A 118 23.51 -1.51 -11.77
N ASP A 119 24.58 -1.85 -11.04
CA ASP A 119 25.10 -3.20 -10.92
C ASP A 119 24.40 -4.03 -9.82
N LYS A 120 23.46 -3.40 -9.08
CA LYS A 120 22.71 -4.02 -7.97
C LYS A 120 21.19 -3.88 -8.10
N VAL A 121 20.72 -2.95 -8.91
CA VAL A 121 19.30 -2.58 -8.99
C VAL A 121 18.80 -2.66 -10.43
N ASN A 122 18.07 -3.73 -10.77
CA ASN A 122 17.39 -3.86 -12.06
C ASN A 122 15.94 -3.38 -11.93
N LEU A 123 15.73 -2.06 -12.09
CA LEU A 123 14.39 -1.48 -12.12
C LEU A 123 13.95 -1.23 -13.56
N GLY A 124 12.80 -1.82 -13.92
CA GLY A 124 12.12 -1.46 -15.15
C GLY A 124 11.69 0.02 -15.12
N PRO A 125 11.72 0.74 -16.26
CA PRO A 125 11.24 2.13 -16.35
C PRO A 125 9.82 2.30 -15.83
N ASN A 126 8.99 1.26 -15.98
CA ASN A 126 7.62 1.24 -15.49
C ASN A 126 7.54 1.26 -13.96
N THR A 127 8.41 0.53 -13.27
CA THR A 127 8.44 0.50 -11.79
C THR A 127 8.75 1.89 -11.22
N ILE A 128 9.66 2.63 -11.86
CA ILE A 128 9.99 4.00 -11.48
C ILE A 128 8.79 4.92 -11.71
N ALA A 129 8.12 4.82 -12.86
CA ALA A 129 6.93 5.62 -13.16
C ALA A 129 5.77 5.37 -12.17
N VAL A 130 5.45 4.09 -11.89
CA VAL A 130 4.40 3.71 -10.92
C VAL A 130 4.72 4.26 -9.53
N THR A 131 5.96 4.05 -9.06
CA THR A 131 6.38 4.45 -7.72
C THR A 131 6.38 5.97 -7.57
N THR A 132 6.89 6.68 -8.56
CA THR A 132 6.92 8.15 -8.59
C THR A 132 5.50 8.72 -8.55
N ALA A 133 4.61 8.24 -9.42
CA ALA A 133 3.21 8.66 -9.42
C ALA A 133 2.52 8.36 -8.08
N GLY A 134 2.82 7.22 -7.46
CA GLY A 134 2.32 6.84 -6.14
C GLY A 134 2.76 7.81 -5.05
N ILE A 135 4.06 8.14 -5.00
CA ILE A 135 4.62 9.09 -4.02
C ILE A 135 3.96 10.47 -4.17
N TYR A 136 3.86 11.00 -5.39
CA TYR A 136 3.20 12.28 -5.61
C TYR A 136 1.73 12.27 -5.23
N THR A 137 1.01 11.18 -5.54
CA THR A 137 -0.40 11.03 -5.15
C THR A 137 -0.57 11.07 -3.64
N ILE A 138 0.23 10.29 -2.90
CA ILE A 138 0.20 10.28 -1.43
C ILE A 138 0.59 11.65 -0.88
N GLY A 139 1.62 12.30 -1.43
CA GLY A 139 2.04 13.64 -1.06
C GLY A 139 0.93 14.67 -1.21
N ILE A 140 0.20 14.65 -2.32
CA ILE A 140 -0.97 15.51 -2.56
C ILE A 140 -2.08 15.21 -1.57
N CYS A 141 -2.41 13.95 -1.32
CA CYS A 141 -3.44 13.55 -0.36
C CYS A 141 -3.11 14.01 1.06
N LEU A 142 -1.85 13.83 1.49
CA LEU A 142 -1.38 14.30 2.79
C LEU A 142 -1.41 15.82 2.88
N PHE A 143 -1.01 16.53 1.82
CA PHE A 143 -1.06 17.99 1.76
C PHE A 143 -2.50 18.51 1.87
N ILE A 144 -3.44 17.95 1.09
CA ILE A 144 -4.86 18.32 1.16
C ILE A 144 -5.44 18.00 2.54
N GLY A 145 -5.09 16.84 3.11
CA GLY A 145 -5.49 16.45 4.47
C GLY A 145 -4.99 17.45 5.52
N LEU A 146 -3.73 17.87 5.42
CA LEU A 146 -3.15 18.86 6.31
C LEU A 146 -3.81 20.24 6.15
N MET A 147 -4.06 20.67 4.91
CA MET A 147 -4.81 21.90 4.63
C MET A 147 -6.24 21.84 5.19
N ALA A 148 -6.92 20.70 5.10
CA ALA A 148 -8.24 20.53 5.69
C ALA A 148 -8.23 20.63 7.22
N ILE A 149 -7.18 20.12 7.88
CA ILE A 149 -7.00 20.25 9.34
C ILE A 149 -6.76 21.72 9.73
N VAL A 150 -5.89 22.44 9.00
CA VAL A 150 -5.54 23.84 9.31
C VAL A 150 -6.71 24.79 9.00
N LEU A 151 -7.37 24.60 7.86
CA LEU A 151 -8.46 25.49 7.41
C LEU A 151 -9.82 25.12 8.01
N GLY A 152 -9.99 23.89 8.52
CA GLY A 152 -11.23 23.42 9.13
C GLY A 152 -11.76 24.32 10.26
N PRO A 153 -10.94 24.71 11.26
CA PRO A 153 -11.33 25.66 12.29
C PRO A 153 -11.73 27.04 11.74
N LEU A 154 -11.09 27.47 10.64
CA LEU A 154 -11.34 28.77 10.02
C LEU A 154 -12.67 28.75 9.26
N MET A 155 -12.94 27.71 8.48
CA MET A 155 -14.20 27.53 7.76
C MET A 155 -15.40 27.31 8.69
N GLY A 156 -15.19 26.62 9.83
CA GLY A 156 -16.21 26.48 10.87
C GLY A 156 -16.66 27.80 11.49
N ARG A 157 -15.80 28.82 11.47
CA ARG A 157 -16.10 30.18 11.97
C ARG A 157 -16.90 31.04 10.97
N TYR A 158 -16.77 30.78 9.67
CA TYR A 158 -17.48 31.52 8.61
C TYR A 158 -18.77 30.84 8.13
N ARG A 159 -19.03 29.63 8.63
CA ARG A 159 -20.27 28.90 8.37
C ARG A 159 -21.38 29.46 9.25
N LYS A 160 -21.98 30.57 8.79
CA LYS A 160 -23.31 31.02 9.26
C LYS A 160 -24.39 30.06 8.79
#